data_AF-A0AAV5TKZ3-F1
#
_entry.id   AF-A0AAV5TKZ3-F1
#
_cell.length_a   1.000
_cell.length_b   1.000
_cell.length_c   1.000
_cell.angle_alpha   90.00
_cell.angle_beta   90.00
_cell.angle_gamma   90.00
#
_symmetry.space_group_name_H-M   'P 1'
#
loop_
_entity.id
_entity.type
_entity.pdbx_description
1 polymer ?
#
loop_
_entity_poly.entity_id
_entity_poly.type
_entity_poly.pdbx_seq_one_letter_code
_entity_poly.pdbx_strand_id
1 'polypeptide(L)'
;MSDDELPLLIHGLHNFLSIWSIFFDALFLLCVYEILTSIALFIIFPRVIPLGTDAIVVAIEGPCRLLPVRSCYACYSVLLNGIGMFNIQTTSCFLFRYKISSIRQTISYNTMLVIPAVIFTAILNFGIDPREILDPLLIKHVPQYDLVTKALGGITDPLHSPALPSIVWINVTASQCFFLNVWAGLSIRRSLDRNSNSFSSRTQKVHREFLSVCVY
;
A
#
# COMPACT_ATOMS: atom_id res chain seq x y z
N MET A 1 50.61 9.60 -17.98
CA MET A 1 49.37 10.05 -17.33
C MET A 1 49.65 11.43 -16.82
N SER A 2 48.90 12.41 -17.29
CA SER A 2 48.99 13.78 -16.80
C SER A 2 48.48 13.80 -15.35
N ASP A 3 49.14 14.53 -14.45
CA ASP A 3 48.74 14.63 -13.03
C ASP A 3 47.29 15.13 -12.84
N ASP A 4 46.68 15.71 -13.88
CA ASP A 4 45.29 16.17 -13.88
C ASP A 4 44.25 15.05 -14.16
N GLU A 5 44.66 13.88 -14.66
CA GLU A 5 43.73 12.78 -15.00
C GLU A 5 43.37 11.90 -13.80
N LEU A 6 44.27 11.79 -12.83
CA LEU A 6 44.09 10.99 -11.62
C LEU A 6 42.93 11.48 -10.71
N PRO A 7 42.77 12.79 -10.42
CA PRO A 7 41.65 13.27 -9.62
C PRO A 7 40.30 13.08 -10.32
N LEU A 8 40.25 13.12 -11.66
CA LEU A 8 39.03 12.92 -12.43
C LEU A 8 38.56 11.46 -12.38
N LEU A 9 39.50 10.51 -12.45
CA LEU A 9 39.22 9.09 -12.33
C LEU A 9 38.73 8.72 -10.92
N ILE A 10 39.35 9.28 -9.88
CA ILE A 10 38.95 9.06 -8.48
C ILE A 10 37.55 9.64 -8.22
N HIS A 11 37.26 10.84 -8.74
CA HIS A 11 35.92 11.42 -8.66
C HIS A 11 34.89 10.60 -9.44
N GLY A 12 35.24 10.11 -10.63
CA GLY A 12 34.38 9.24 -11.43
C GLY A 12 34.07 7.92 -10.72
N LEU A 13 35.07 7.28 -10.12
CA LEU A 13 34.92 6.02 -9.40
C LEU A 13 34.10 6.21 -8.11
N HIS A 14 34.33 7.30 -7.37
CA HIS A 14 33.56 7.63 -6.17
C HIS A 14 32.09 7.93 -6.50
N ASN A 15 31.84 8.66 -7.59
CA ASN A 15 30.47 8.93 -8.06
C ASN A 15 29.80 7.65 -8.54
N PHE A 16 30.51 6.78 -9.26
CA PHE A 16 29.99 5.48 -9.70
C PHE A 16 29.64 4.58 -8.52
N LEU A 17 30.52 4.46 -7.52
CA LEU A 17 30.29 3.67 -6.31
C LEU A 17 29.17 4.24 -5.43
N SER A 18 29.07 5.57 -5.32
CA SER A 18 27.93 6.21 -4.62
C SER A 18 26.62 5.97 -5.33
N ILE A 19 26.57 6.11 -6.66
CA ILE A 19 25.38 5.81 -7.46
C ILE A 19 24.98 4.35 -7.25
N TRP A 20 25.94 3.43 -7.28
CA TRP A 20 25.69 2.02 -6.99
C TRP A 20 25.11 1.80 -5.59
N SER A 21 25.66 2.40 -4.54
CA SER A 21 25.13 2.17 -3.18
C SER A 21 23.73 2.75 -2.95
N ILE A 22 23.40 3.90 -3.56
CA ILE A 22 22.09 4.54 -3.42
C ILE A 22 21.01 3.74 -4.15
N PHE A 23 21.33 3.26 -5.36
CA PHE A 23 20.42 2.41 -6.12
C PHE A 23 20.19 1.08 -5.41
N PHE A 24 21.24 0.51 -4.79
CA PHE A 24 21.08 -0.74 -4.07
C PHE A 24 20.32 -0.57 -2.75
N ASP A 25 20.49 0.49 -1.95
CA ASP A 25 19.82 0.54 -0.64
C ASP A 25 18.31 0.84 -0.70
N ALA A 26 17.85 1.74 -1.58
CA ALA A 26 16.43 2.07 -1.69
C ALA A 26 15.65 1.02 -2.48
N LEU A 27 16.19 0.53 -3.61
CA LEU A 27 15.54 -0.53 -4.39
C LEU A 27 15.59 -1.87 -3.66
N PHE A 28 16.66 -2.17 -2.93
CA PHE A 28 16.69 -3.39 -2.10
C PHE A 28 15.58 -3.36 -1.06
N LEU A 29 15.39 -2.24 -0.36
CA LEU A 29 14.32 -2.12 0.61
C LEU A 29 12.94 -2.27 -0.05
N LEU A 30 12.75 -1.73 -1.26
CA LEU A 30 11.53 -1.92 -2.04
C LEU A 30 11.30 -3.40 -2.36
N CYS A 31 12.32 -4.09 -2.88
CA CYS A 31 12.27 -5.52 -3.16
C CYS A 31 11.94 -6.34 -1.91
N VAL A 32 12.51 -6.00 -0.75
CA VAL A 32 12.19 -6.65 0.52
C VAL A 32 10.70 -6.48 0.85
N TYR A 33 10.16 -5.26 0.75
CA TYR A 33 8.74 -5.03 0.98
C TYR A 33 7.86 -5.78 -0.03
N GLU A 34 8.20 -5.79 -1.32
CA GLU A 34 7.46 -6.53 -2.35
C GLU A 34 7.43 -8.03 -2.08
N ILE A 35 8.58 -8.62 -1.71
CA ILE A 35 8.67 -10.04 -1.36
C ILE A 35 7.82 -10.34 -0.13
N LEU A 36 7.96 -9.54 0.95
CA LEU A 36 7.17 -9.72 2.17
C LEU A 36 5.67 -9.58 1.92
N THR A 37 5.28 -8.61 1.10
CA THR A 37 3.89 -8.36 0.70
C THR A 37 3.35 -9.53 -0.11
N SER A 38 4.14 -10.05 -1.05
CA SER A 38 3.77 -11.19 -1.89
C SER A 38 3.61 -12.48 -1.07
N ILE A 39 4.52 -12.72 -0.12
CA ILE A 39 4.41 -13.83 0.83
C ILE A 39 3.14 -13.66 1.68
N ALA A 40 2.87 -12.46 2.17
CA ALA A 40 1.65 -12.19 2.95
C ALA A 40 0.39 -12.46 2.10
N LEU A 41 0.31 -11.96 0.87
CA LEU A 41 -0.80 -12.22 -0.07
C LEU A 41 -0.99 -13.71 -0.37
N PHE A 42 0.09 -14.49 -0.41
CA PHE A 42 0.00 -15.93 -0.60
C PHE A 42 -0.57 -16.65 0.62
N ILE A 43 -0.25 -16.16 1.84
CA ILE A 43 -0.68 -16.75 3.10
C ILE A 43 -2.14 -16.36 3.44
N ILE A 44 -2.54 -15.13 3.14
CA ILE A 44 -3.83 -14.56 3.51
C ILE A 44 -4.62 -14.00 2.33
N PHE A 45 -5.93 -14.26 2.34
CA PHE A 45 -6.92 -13.63 1.48
C PHE A 45 -7.86 -12.81 2.36
N PRO A 46 -7.52 -11.55 2.67
CA PRO A 46 -8.31 -10.73 3.58
C PRO A 46 -9.55 -10.17 2.88
N ARG A 47 -10.68 -10.24 3.56
CA ARG A 47 -11.93 -9.57 3.19
C ARG A 47 -12.31 -8.60 4.29
N VAL A 48 -12.29 -7.31 3.97
CA VAL A 48 -12.74 -6.25 4.89
C VAL A 48 -14.27 -6.17 4.83
N ILE A 49 -14.90 -6.18 6.00
CA ILE A 49 -16.34 -6.09 6.21
C ILE A 49 -16.59 -4.85 7.09
N PRO A 50 -17.03 -3.73 6.50
CA PRO A 50 -17.38 -2.55 7.28
C PRO A 50 -18.70 -2.77 8.02
N LEU A 51 -18.73 -2.54 9.33
CA LEU A 51 -19.93 -2.65 10.18
C LEU A 51 -20.42 -1.25 10.61
N GLY A 52 -20.48 -0.33 9.64
CA GLY A 52 -20.80 1.08 9.89
C GLY A 52 -19.68 1.80 10.66
N THR A 53 -20.06 2.59 11.66
CA THR A 53 -19.14 3.27 12.59
C THR A 53 -18.72 2.39 13.77
N ASP A 54 -19.42 1.28 14.00
CA ASP A 54 -19.25 0.47 15.20
C ASP A 54 -17.95 -0.35 15.16
N ALA A 55 -17.60 -0.91 13.98
CA ALA A 55 -16.41 -1.74 13.83
C ALA A 55 -15.99 -1.93 12.37
N ILE A 56 -14.72 -2.29 12.20
CA ILE A 56 -14.15 -2.81 10.95
C ILE A 56 -13.70 -4.26 11.22
N VAL A 57 -14.31 -5.22 10.53
CA VAL A 57 -13.94 -6.63 10.65
C VAL A 57 -13.17 -7.09 9.42
N VAL A 58 -12.17 -7.94 9.62
CA VAL A 58 -11.39 -8.58 8.57
C VAL A 58 -11.57 -10.08 8.71
N ALA A 59 -12.28 -10.66 7.75
CA ALA A 59 -12.35 -12.11 7.59
C ALA A 59 -11.15 -12.56 6.75
N ILE A 60 -10.34 -13.46 7.32
CA ILE A 60 -9.12 -13.93 6.67
C ILE A 60 -9.33 -15.36 6.21
N GLU A 61 -9.14 -15.58 4.90
CA GLU A 61 -9.14 -16.89 4.26
C GLU A 61 -7.72 -17.26 3.81
N GLY A 62 -7.52 -18.52 3.39
CA GLY A 62 -6.26 -19.00 2.83
C GLY A 62 -5.46 -19.95 3.73
N PRO A 63 -4.19 -20.24 3.36
CA PRO A 63 -3.30 -21.12 4.12
C PRO A 63 -3.16 -20.76 5.61
N CYS A 64 -3.37 -19.49 5.97
CA CYS A 64 -3.31 -19.00 7.33
C CYS A 64 -4.29 -19.69 8.29
N ARG A 65 -5.34 -20.38 7.80
CA ARG A 65 -6.28 -21.14 8.64
C ARG A 65 -5.64 -22.18 9.56
N LEU A 66 -4.40 -22.60 9.24
CA LEU A 66 -3.60 -23.52 10.04
C LEU A 66 -2.83 -22.84 11.18
N LEU A 67 -2.85 -21.51 11.23
CA LEU A 67 -2.14 -20.67 12.19
C LEU A 67 -3.12 -20.03 13.17
N PRO A 68 -2.64 -19.58 14.35
CA PRO A 68 -3.45 -18.77 15.25
C PRO A 68 -3.98 -17.49 14.56
N VAL A 69 -5.18 -17.04 14.94
CA VAL A 69 -5.83 -15.84 14.39
C VAL A 69 -4.91 -14.62 14.47
N ARG A 70 -4.18 -14.45 15.58
CA ARG A 70 -3.20 -13.37 15.75
C ARG A 70 -2.08 -13.42 14.71
N SER A 71 -1.60 -14.61 14.34
CA SER A 71 -0.59 -14.76 13.30
C SER A 71 -1.15 -14.42 11.92
N CYS A 72 -2.40 -14.81 11.63
CA CYS A 72 -3.09 -14.43 10.40
C CYS A 72 -3.20 -12.90 10.27
N TYR A 73 -3.55 -12.24 11.38
CA TYR A 73 -3.67 -10.79 11.41
C TYR A 73 -2.30 -10.07 11.37
N ALA A 74 -1.25 -10.68 11.92
CA ALA A 74 0.11 -10.18 11.76
C ALA A 74 0.52 -10.18 10.28
N CYS A 75 0.23 -11.26 9.54
CA CYS A 75 0.41 -11.29 8.08
C CYS A 75 -0.42 -10.19 7.38
N TYR A 76 -1.65 -9.94 7.84
CA TYR A 76 -2.49 -8.85 7.32
C TYR A 76 -1.87 -7.47 7.58
N SER A 77 -1.30 -7.25 8.75
CA SER A 77 -0.63 -5.99 9.08
C SER A 77 0.63 -5.78 8.25
N VAL A 78 1.40 -6.84 7.99
CA VAL A 78 2.56 -6.83 7.07
C VAL A 78 2.12 -6.50 5.65
N LEU A 79 1.03 -7.11 5.17
CA LEU A 79 0.46 -6.83 3.85
C LEU A 79 0.10 -5.35 3.70
N LEU A 80 -0.67 -4.80 4.66
CA LEU A 80 -1.09 -3.40 4.60
C LEU A 80 0.08 -2.42 4.65
N ASN A 81 1.06 -2.67 5.53
CA ASN A 81 2.26 -1.83 5.60
C ASN A 81 3.12 -1.96 4.35
N GLY A 82 3.26 -3.16 3.81
CA GLY A 82 3.99 -3.41 2.57
C GLY A 82 3.42 -2.64 1.38
N ILE A 83 2.09 -2.59 1.23
CA ILE A 83 1.41 -1.77 0.21
C ILE A 83 1.67 -0.28 0.44
N GLY A 84 1.56 0.21 1.68
CA GLY A 84 1.84 1.61 1.99
C GLY A 84 3.29 2.00 1.71
N MET A 85 4.23 1.12 2.07
CA MET A 85 5.66 1.29 1.85
C MET A 85 6.04 1.26 0.37
N PHE A 86 5.43 0.37 -0.42
CA PHE A 86 5.55 0.35 -1.86
C PHE A 86 5.19 1.72 -2.46
N ASN A 87 4.02 2.27 -2.10
CA ASN A 87 3.57 3.58 -2.62
C ASN A 87 4.55 4.72 -2.28
N ILE A 88 5.02 4.77 -1.03
CA ILE A 88 5.99 5.80 -0.59
C ILE A 88 7.31 5.65 -1.35
N GLN A 89 7.85 4.43 -1.44
CA GLN A 89 9.16 4.20 -2.05
C GLN A 89 9.14 4.39 -3.56
N THR A 90 8.13 3.91 -4.27
CA THR A 90 7.97 4.17 -5.71
C THR A 90 7.91 5.67 -5.98
N THR A 91 7.16 6.42 -5.16
CA THR A 91 7.07 7.89 -5.28
C THR A 91 8.41 8.56 -5.04
N SER A 92 9.14 8.14 -4.00
CA SER A 92 10.46 8.70 -3.71
C SER A 92 11.52 8.33 -4.74
N CYS A 93 11.50 7.10 -5.28
CA CYS A 93 12.36 6.72 -6.39
C CYS A 93 12.09 7.59 -7.62
N PHE A 94 10.83 7.98 -7.87
CA PHE A 94 10.49 8.93 -8.93
C PHE A 94 11.02 10.34 -8.64
N LEU A 95 10.80 10.88 -7.43
CA LEU A 95 11.23 12.23 -7.04
C LEU A 95 12.75 12.40 -6.99
N PHE A 96 13.47 11.38 -6.52
CA PHE A 96 14.92 11.43 -6.35
C PHE A 96 15.69 10.80 -7.53
N ARG A 97 15.00 10.43 -8.62
CA ARG A 97 15.61 9.80 -9.80
C ARG A 97 16.84 10.55 -10.34
N TYR A 98 16.84 11.87 -10.25
CA TYR A 98 17.92 12.73 -10.76
C TYR A 98 18.83 13.31 -9.66
N LYS A 99 18.56 13.01 -8.39
CA LYS A 99 19.34 13.52 -7.26
C LYS A 99 20.26 12.45 -6.72
N ILE A 100 21.58 12.69 -6.82
CA ILE A 100 22.59 11.86 -6.15
C ILE A 100 22.49 12.16 -4.65
N SER A 101 21.90 11.24 -3.89
CA SER A 101 21.80 11.35 -2.42
C SER A 101 23.05 10.74 -1.78
N SER A 102 23.53 11.24 -0.65
CA SER A 102 24.66 10.56 0.01
C SER A 102 24.21 9.26 0.69
N ILE A 103 25.11 8.30 0.89
CA ILE A 103 24.82 7.03 1.59
C ILE A 103 24.14 7.28 2.95
N ARG A 104 24.65 8.25 3.70
CA ARG A 104 24.09 8.65 5.00
C ARG A 104 22.65 9.15 4.88
N GLN A 105 22.33 9.89 3.81
CA GLN A 105 20.96 10.36 3.55
C GLN A 105 20.05 9.18 3.21
N THR A 106 20.50 8.23 2.39
CA THR A 106 19.73 7.03 2.03
C THR A 106 19.43 6.17 3.25
N ILE A 107 20.44 5.89 4.08
CA ILE A 107 20.26 5.14 5.34
C ILE A 107 19.30 5.86 6.27
N SER A 108 19.48 7.18 6.45
CA SER A 108 18.58 7.99 7.29
C SER A 108 17.15 7.94 6.77
N TYR A 109 16.95 8.08 5.46
CA TYR A 109 15.64 8.03 4.81
C TYR A 109 14.97 6.66 5.01
N ASN A 110 15.68 5.58 4.71
CA ASN A 110 15.19 4.22 4.90
C ASN A 110 14.84 3.94 6.37
N THR A 111 15.68 4.40 7.30
CA THR A 111 15.42 4.27 8.74
C THR A 111 14.17 5.03 9.17
N MET A 112 14.00 6.26 8.67
CA MET A 112 12.80 7.07 8.90
C MET A 112 11.52 6.45 8.36
N LEU A 113 11.61 5.53 7.39
CA LEU A 113 10.45 4.80 6.87
C LEU A 113 10.20 3.48 7.60
N VAL A 114 11.26 2.70 7.87
CA VAL A 114 11.15 1.39 8.51
C VAL A 114 10.64 1.53 9.94
N ILE A 115 11.11 2.52 10.70
CA ILE A 115 10.70 2.70 12.10
C ILE A 115 9.18 2.91 12.23
N PRO A 116 8.55 3.89 11.53
CA PRO A 116 7.09 4.03 11.55
C PRO A 116 6.36 2.78 11.08
N ALA A 117 6.84 2.11 10.03
CA ALA A 117 6.21 0.88 9.54
C ALA A 117 6.18 -0.22 10.60
N VAL A 118 7.29 -0.42 11.34
CA VAL A 118 7.36 -1.39 12.45
C VAL A 118 6.45 -0.99 13.60
N ILE A 119 6.46 0.29 14.00
CA ILE A 119 5.61 0.82 15.08
C ILE A 119 4.13 0.66 14.71
N PHE A 120 3.71 1.06 13.52
CA PHE A 120 2.32 0.97 13.09
C PHE A 120 1.86 -0.47 12.87
N THR A 121 2.74 -1.36 12.41
CA THR A 121 2.47 -2.80 12.38
C THR A 121 2.21 -3.33 13.79
N ALA A 122 3.04 -2.98 14.77
CA ALA A 122 2.87 -3.42 16.15
C ALA A 122 1.55 -2.88 16.73
N ILE A 123 1.31 -1.57 16.60
CA ILE A 123 0.08 -0.91 17.07
C ILE A 123 -1.17 -1.56 16.46
N LEU A 124 -1.16 -1.86 15.16
CA LEU A 124 -2.29 -2.47 14.48
C LEU A 124 -2.57 -3.89 15.01
N ASN A 125 -1.52 -4.65 15.35
CA ASN A 125 -1.66 -5.98 15.94
C ASN A 125 -2.18 -5.94 17.38
N PHE A 126 -1.88 -4.90 18.15
CA PHE A 126 -2.40 -4.72 19.51
C PHE A 126 -3.84 -4.18 19.55
N GLY A 127 -4.29 -3.51 18.49
CA GLY A 127 -5.66 -2.99 18.39
C GLY A 127 -6.72 -3.99 17.95
N ILE A 128 -6.39 -5.29 17.86
CA ILE A 128 -7.34 -6.33 17.45
C ILE A 128 -8.24 -6.71 18.61
N ASP A 129 -9.54 -6.62 18.39
CA ASP A 129 -10.54 -7.15 19.31
C ASP A 129 -10.75 -8.65 19.12
N PRO A 130 -10.96 -9.39 20.23
CA PRO A 130 -11.20 -10.81 20.19
C PRO A 130 -12.61 -11.11 19.63
N ARG A 131 -12.79 -12.33 19.14
CA ARG A 131 -13.99 -12.73 18.38
C ARG A 131 -15.28 -12.59 19.18
N GLU A 132 -15.21 -12.79 20.49
CA GLU A 132 -16.35 -12.69 21.41
C GLU A 132 -17.00 -11.31 21.40
N ILE A 133 -16.22 -10.25 21.09
CA ILE A 133 -16.71 -8.88 20.96
C ILE A 133 -17.26 -8.62 19.54
N LEU A 134 -16.68 -9.27 18.52
CA LEU A 134 -17.02 -9.06 17.11
C LEU A 134 -18.29 -9.81 16.67
N ASP A 135 -18.51 -11.02 17.18
CA ASP A 135 -19.66 -11.87 16.82
C ASP A 135 -21.03 -11.17 17.00
N PRO A 136 -21.34 -10.49 18.13
CA PRO A 136 -22.62 -9.78 18.26
C PRO A 136 -22.78 -8.64 17.24
N LEU A 137 -21.68 -7.96 16.87
CA LEU A 137 -21.70 -6.91 15.85
C LEU A 137 -21.93 -7.50 14.45
N LEU A 138 -21.35 -8.66 14.15
CA LEU A 138 -21.55 -9.37 12.89
C LEU A 138 -22.99 -9.85 12.75
N ILE A 139 -23.59 -10.41 13.80
CA ILE A 139 -25.00 -10.84 13.80
C ILE A 139 -25.92 -9.63 13.61
N LYS A 140 -25.60 -8.48 14.22
CA LYS A 140 -26.38 -7.24 14.10
C LYS A 140 -26.35 -6.66 12.69
N HIS A 141 -25.17 -6.57 12.07
CA HIS A 141 -24.97 -5.80 10.83
C HIS A 141 -24.96 -6.66 9.55
N VAL A 142 -24.50 -7.90 9.63
CA VAL A 142 -24.31 -8.80 8.46
C VAL A 142 -24.72 -10.25 8.77
N PRO A 143 -25.95 -10.51 9.24
CA PRO A 143 -26.39 -11.85 9.64
C PRO A 143 -26.36 -12.89 8.49
N GLN A 144 -26.36 -12.43 7.24
CA GLN A 144 -26.32 -13.28 6.05
C GLN A 144 -24.94 -13.90 5.76
N TYR A 145 -23.89 -13.52 6.49
CA TYR A 145 -22.53 -14.03 6.28
C TYR A 145 -22.23 -15.23 7.17
N ASP A 146 -21.91 -16.39 6.57
CA ASP A 146 -21.33 -17.51 7.30
C ASP A 146 -19.82 -17.28 7.53
N LEU A 147 -19.50 -16.83 8.75
CA LEU A 147 -18.14 -16.56 9.22
C LEU A 147 -17.71 -17.52 10.33
N VAL A 148 -18.48 -18.58 10.61
CA VAL A 148 -18.26 -19.44 11.78
C VAL A 148 -16.85 -20.06 11.75
N THR A 149 -16.43 -20.53 10.59
CA THR A 149 -15.17 -21.25 10.40
C THR A 149 -13.98 -20.38 10.02
N LYS A 150 -14.18 -19.06 9.88
CA LYS A 150 -13.14 -18.15 9.37
C LYS A 150 -12.32 -17.55 10.50
N ALA A 151 -11.05 -17.28 10.22
CA ALA A 151 -10.23 -16.47 11.11
C ALA A 151 -10.72 -15.02 11.04
N LEU A 152 -11.18 -14.49 12.18
CA LEU A 152 -11.71 -13.14 12.29
C LEU A 152 -10.77 -12.29 13.14
N GLY A 153 -10.34 -11.15 12.62
CA GLY A 153 -9.79 -10.06 13.40
C GLY A 153 -10.62 -8.81 13.13
N GLY A 154 -10.67 -7.87 14.07
CA GLY A 154 -11.43 -6.66 13.88
C GLY A 154 -11.00 -5.57 14.84
N ILE A 155 -11.43 -4.36 14.53
CA ILE A 155 -11.22 -3.17 15.34
C ILE A 155 -12.59 -2.60 15.63
N THR A 156 -13.00 -2.65 16.89
CA THR A 156 -14.19 -1.97 17.39
C THR A 156 -13.88 -0.51 17.66
N ASP A 157 -14.90 0.32 17.50
CA ASP A 157 -14.83 1.79 17.62
C ASP A 157 -13.53 2.37 17.01
N PRO A 158 -13.39 2.33 15.67
CA PRO A 158 -12.13 2.68 15.01
C PRO A 158 -11.62 4.09 15.33
N LEU A 159 -12.51 5.00 15.76
CA LEU A 159 -12.18 6.38 16.11
C LEU A 159 -11.50 6.51 17.49
N HIS A 160 -11.73 5.56 18.39
CA HIS A 160 -11.10 5.53 19.72
C HIS A 160 -10.09 4.39 19.88
N SER A 161 -9.97 3.53 18.87
CA SER A 161 -9.03 2.42 18.87
C SER A 161 -7.56 2.89 18.87
N PRO A 162 -6.66 2.21 19.62
CA PRO A 162 -5.22 2.45 19.52
C PRO A 162 -4.69 2.20 18.10
N ALA A 163 -5.41 1.47 17.25
CA ALA A 163 -5.05 1.23 15.85
C ALA A 163 -5.29 2.43 14.92
N LEU A 164 -5.99 3.48 15.38
CA LEU A 164 -6.33 4.64 14.56
C LEU A 164 -5.10 5.28 13.86
N PRO A 165 -3.95 5.49 14.51
CA PRO A 165 -2.78 6.05 13.84
C PRO A 165 -2.30 5.19 12.66
N SER A 166 -2.32 3.85 12.82
CA SER A 166 -1.97 2.92 11.75
C SER A 166 -2.98 2.96 10.60
N ILE A 167 -4.28 3.03 10.91
CA ILE A 167 -5.35 3.18 9.91
C ILE A 167 -5.13 4.47 9.12
N VAL A 168 -4.90 5.60 9.80
CA VAL A 168 -4.66 6.90 9.15
C VAL A 168 -3.42 6.84 8.28
N TRP A 169 -2.31 6.29 8.78
CA TRP A 169 -1.07 6.13 8.03
C TRP A 169 -1.26 5.38 6.70
N ILE A 170 -1.91 4.21 6.76
CA ILE A 170 -2.17 3.39 5.58
C ILE A 170 -3.09 4.12 4.60
N ASN A 171 -4.15 4.76 5.09
CA ASN A 171 -5.08 5.50 4.23
C ASN A 171 -4.45 6.73 3.59
N VAL A 172 -3.61 7.47 4.30
CA VAL A 172 -2.90 8.65 3.75
C VAL A 172 -2.01 8.22 2.57
N THR A 173 -1.26 7.13 2.72
CA THR A 173 -0.40 6.62 1.63
C THR A 173 -1.21 6.10 0.44
N ALA A 174 -2.33 5.41 0.68
CA ALA A 174 -3.21 4.95 -0.38
C ALA A 174 -4.00 6.08 -1.07
N SER A 175 -4.32 7.15 -0.33
CA SER A 175 -5.14 8.26 -0.83
C SER A 175 -4.49 8.96 -2.02
N GLN A 176 -3.16 9.05 -2.05
CA GLN A 176 -2.43 9.65 -3.17
C GLN A 176 -2.71 8.90 -4.48
N CYS A 177 -2.61 7.57 -4.46
CA CYS A 177 -2.93 6.73 -5.61
C CYS A 177 -4.42 6.85 -5.99
N PHE A 178 -5.31 6.88 -5.01
CA PHE A 178 -6.75 7.07 -5.26
C PHE A 178 -7.04 8.40 -5.97
N PHE A 179 -6.53 9.51 -5.45
CA PHE A 179 -6.74 10.83 -6.05
C PHE A 179 -6.11 10.94 -7.44
N LEU A 180 -4.94 10.35 -7.65
CA LEU A 180 -4.30 10.30 -8.97
C LEU A 180 -5.14 9.49 -9.96
N ASN A 181 -5.68 8.34 -9.57
CA ASN A 181 -6.54 7.53 -10.43
C ASN A 181 -7.84 8.27 -10.78
N VAL A 182 -8.48 8.91 -9.80
CA VAL A 182 -9.67 9.73 -10.03
C VAL A 182 -9.35 10.89 -10.97
N TRP A 183 -8.27 11.62 -10.73
CA TRP A 183 -7.87 12.76 -11.55
C TRP A 183 -7.50 12.34 -12.98
N ALA A 184 -6.70 11.28 -13.13
CA ALA A 184 -6.33 10.73 -14.44
C ALA A 184 -7.57 10.25 -15.20
N GLY A 185 -8.47 9.53 -14.54
CA GLY A 185 -9.74 9.11 -15.14
C GLY A 185 -10.59 10.29 -15.61
N LEU A 186 -10.71 11.34 -14.80
CA LEU A 186 -11.42 12.57 -15.18
C LEU A 186 -10.72 13.32 -16.32
N SER A 187 -9.39 13.38 -16.32
CA SER A 187 -8.60 14.05 -17.36
C SER A 187 -8.71 13.31 -18.70
N ILE A 188 -8.56 11.98 -18.69
CA ILE A 188 -8.75 11.12 -19.86
C ILE A 188 -10.17 11.28 -20.38
N ARG A 189 -11.19 11.22 -19.52
CA ARG A 189 -12.59 11.45 -19.90
C ARG A 189 -12.77 12.81 -20.60
N ARG A 190 -12.27 13.90 -20.01
CA ARG A 190 -12.34 15.25 -20.62
C ARG A 190 -11.63 15.31 -21.97
N SER A 191 -10.48 14.64 -22.10
CA SER A 191 -9.74 14.57 -23.36
C SER A 191 -10.50 13.78 -24.43
N LEU A 192 -11.09 12.64 -24.06
CA LEU A 192 -11.91 11.82 -24.95
C LEU A 192 -13.18 12.57 -25.37
N ASP A 193 -13.84 13.29 -24.46
CA ASP A 193 -15.05 14.06 -24.78
C ASP A 193 -14.74 15.21 -25.75
N ARG A 194 -13.61 15.91 -25.57
CA ARG A 194 -13.14 16.97 -26.49
C ARG A 194 -12.79 16.43 -27.88
N ASN A 195 -12.20 15.24 -27.94
CA ASN A 195 -11.80 14.60 -29.20
C ASN A 195 -12.87 13.65 -29.75
N SER A 196 -14.05 13.59 -29.13
CA SER A 196 -15.10 12.63 -29.50
C SER A 196 -15.49 12.75 -30.97
N ASN A 197 -15.48 13.97 -31.53
CA ASN A 197 -15.82 14.25 -32.92
C ASN A 197 -14.73 13.80 -33.94
N SER A 198 -13.49 13.57 -33.51
CA SER A 198 -12.41 13.09 -34.39
C SER A 198 -12.26 11.57 -34.38
N PHE A 199 -12.95 10.87 -33.49
CA PHE A 199 -12.92 9.42 -33.43
C PHE A 199 -13.74 8.77 -34.54
N SER A 200 -13.36 7.54 -34.91
CA SER A 200 -14.15 6.71 -35.82
C SER A 200 -15.56 6.48 -35.25
N SER A 201 -16.56 6.34 -36.12
CA SER A 201 -17.96 6.10 -35.72
C SER A 201 -18.13 4.89 -34.81
N ARG A 202 -17.30 3.85 -35.00
CA ARG A 202 -17.25 2.66 -34.13
C ARG A 202 -16.74 2.98 -32.73
N THR A 203 -15.66 3.77 -32.63
CA THR A 203 -15.07 4.20 -31.35
C THR A 203 -16.00 5.15 -30.60
N GLN A 204 -16.69 6.06 -31.29
CA GLN A 204 -17.70 6.94 -30.69
C GLN A 204 -18.85 6.15 -30.05
N LYS A 205 -19.32 5.09 -30.72
CA LYS A 205 -20.41 4.24 -30.18
C LYS A 205 -19.98 3.54 -28.89
N VAL A 206 -18.79 2.92 -28.89
CA VAL A 206 -18.23 2.27 -27.69
C VAL A 206 -17.99 3.27 -26.56
N HIS A 207 -17.50 4.48 -26.87
CA HIS A 207 -17.31 5.55 -25.89
C HIS A 207 -18.63 5.98 -25.25
N ARG A 208 -19.70 6.15 -26.03
CA ARG A 208 -21.04 6.48 -25.51
C ARG A 208 -21.61 5.36 -24.64
N GLU A 209 -21.46 4.10 -25.06
CA GLU A 209 -21.90 2.94 -24.27
C GLU A 209 -21.13 2.85 -22.95
N PHE A 210 -19.81 3.02 -22.96
CA PHE A 210 -18.99 3.01 -21.75
C PHE A 210 -19.36 4.15 -20.79
N LEU A 211 -19.55 5.37 -21.30
CA LEU A 211 -19.99 6.50 -20.49
C LEU A 211 -21.38 6.32 -19.89
N SER A 212 -22.28 5.63 -20.59
CA SER A 212 -23.62 5.34 -20.08
C SER A 212 -23.61 4.41 -18.85
N VAL A 213 -22.61 3.53 -18.76
CA VAL A 213 -22.43 2.60 -17.64
C VAL A 213 -21.73 3.28 -16.46
N CYS A 214 -20.77 4.19 -16.71
CA CYS A 214 -20.04 4.89 -15.65
C CYS A 214 -20.81 6.04 -14.97
N VAL A 215 -22.01 6.38 -15.43
CA VAL A 215 -22.85 7.48 -14.88
C VAL A 215 -23.95 6.96 -13.94
N TYR A 216 -24.07 5.65 -13.76
CA TYR A 216 -24.94 5.02 -12.76
C TYR A 216 -24.18 4.61 -11.50
#